data_AF-A0A354DFI1-F1
#
_entry.id   AF-A0A354DFI1-F1
#
_cell.length_a   1.000
_cell.length_b   1.000
_cell.length_c   1.000
_cell.angle_alpha   90.00
_cell.angle_beta   90.00
_cell.angle_gamma   90.00
#
_symmetry.space_group_name_H-M   'P 1'
#
loop_
_entity.id
_entity.type
_entity.pdbx_description
1 polymer ?
#
loop_
_entity_poly.entity_id
_entity_poly.type
_entity_poly.pdbx_seq_one_letter_code
_entity_poly.pdbx_strand_id
1 'polypeptide(L)'
;MAEYMIPKKIQCLHDDIHPQHLSYHKRRVAVTKEFTFDAAHHLHLYEGKCKSLHGHTYKLVIMVSGFVNEIGICIDFTDIKKMYEEVIKNRLDHRYLNEVLPLMNTTAENMIVWIWEELDQFLVSSGEKQRGTR
;
A
#
# COMPACT_ATOMS: atom_id res chain seq x y z
N MET A 1 -23.71 9.13 25.37
CA MET A 1 -23.27 7.93 24.63
C MET A 1 -24.02 7.96 23.31
N ALA A 2 -23.35 7.76 22.17
CA ALA A 2 -24.08 7.69 20.90
C ALA A 2 -25.02 6.48 20.93
N GLU A 3 -26.32 6.68 20.69
CA GLU A 3 -27.28 5.57 20.56
C GLU A 3 -26.85 4.68 19.39
N TYR A 4 -26.64 3.40 19.66
CA TYR A 4 -26.32 2.42 18.63
C TYR A 4 -27.59 2.14 17.80
N MET A 5 -27.59 2.59 16.55
CA MET A 5 -28.72 2.41 15.63
C MET A 5 -28.60 1.10 14.88
N ILE A 6 -29.54 0.18 15.12
CA ILE A 6 -29.65 -1.07 14.35
C ILE A 6 -30.26 -0.75 12.98
N PRO A 7 -29.60 -1.10 11.86
CA PRO A 7 -30.19 -0.94 10.53
C PRO A 7 -31.52 -1.71 10.43
N LYS A 8 -32.60 -1.02 10.06
CA LYS A 8 -33.95 -1.62 9.93
C LYS A 8 -34.18 -2.34 8.60
N LYS A 9 -33.38 -2.04 7.59
CA LYS A 9 -33.46 -2.61 6.24
C LYS A 9 -32.04 -2.77 5.68
N ILE A 10 -31.76 -3.94 5.11
CA ILE A 10 -30.58 -4.18 4.29
C ILE A 10 -30.99 -3.94 2.84
N GLN A 11 -30.22 -3.18 2.08
CA GLN A 11 -30.52 -2.92 0.68
C GLN A 11 -30.28 -4.17 -0.17
N CYS A 12 -31.20 -4.47 -1.09
CA CYS A 12 -31.04 -5.50 -2.10
C CYS A 12 -30.76 -4.89 -3.48
N LEU A 13 -29.79 -5.43 -4.21
CA LEU A 13 -29.54 -5.06 -5.60
C LEU A 13 -30.77 -5.47 -6.44
N HIS A 14 -31.21 -4.57 -7.32
CA HIS A 14 -32.42 -4.63 -8.14
C HIS A 14 -33.75 -4.33 -7.42
N ASP A 15 -33.76 -4.19 -6.09
CA ASP A 15 -34.95 -3.73 -5.34
C ASP A 15 -34.75 -2.30 -4.79
N ASP A 16 -33.66 -2.08 -4.07
CA ASP A 16 -33.36 -0.82 -3.38
C ASP A 16 -32.27 0.01 -4.08
N ILE A 17 -31.37 -0.68 -4.77
CA ILE A 17 -30.23 -0.10 -5.46
C ILE A 17 -30.07 -0.78 -6.82
N HIS A 18 -29.67 -0.01 -7.84
CA HIS A 18 -29.50 -0.50 -9.20
C HIS A 18 -28.07 -0.20 -9.68
N PRO A 19 -27.58 -0.89 -10.74
CA PRO A 19 -26.22 -0.70 -11.25
C PRO A 19 -25.83 0.76 -11.50
N GLN A 20 -26.73 1.60 -12.02
CA GLN A 20 -26.45 3.02 -12.24
C GLN A 20 -26.20 3.84 -10.95
N HIS A 21 -26.55 3.30 -9.78
CA HIS A 21 -26.36 3.96 -8.48
C HIS A 21 -25.02 3.60 -7.82
N LEU A 22 -24.31 2.59 -8.31
CA LEU A 22 -23.13 2.03 -7.62
C LEU A 22 -21.90 2.96 -7.68
N SER A 23 -21.83 3.84 -8.68
CA SER A 23 -20.73 4.78 -8.85
C SER A 23 -21.23 6.22 -8.78
N TYR A 24 -20.96 6.89 -7.67
CA TYR A 24 -21.37 8.28 -7.45
C TYR A 24 -20.63 9.29 -8.34
N HIS A 25 -19.39 8.98 -8.75
CA HIS A 25 -18.57 9.86 -9.57
C HIS A 25 -17.65 9.07 -10.51
N LYS A 26 -17.08 9.74 -11.51
CA LYS A 26 -16.00 9.21 -12.37
C LYS A 26 -14.69 10.01 -12.25
N ARG A 27 -14.55 10.81 -11.18
CA ARG A 27 -13.33 11.56 -10.88
C ARG A 27 -12.19 10.64 -10.48
N ARG A 28 -10.96 11.11 -10.70
CA ARG A 28 -9.75 10.49 -10.16
C ARG A 28 -9.71 10.68 -8.65
N VAL A 29 -9.36 9.62 -7.93
CA VAL A 29 -9.21 9.61 -6.47
C VAL A 29 -7.85 9.07 -6.08
N ALA A 30 -7.49 9.21 -4.82
CA ALA A 30 -6.37 8.51 -4.20
C ALA A 30 -6.86 7.83 -2.93
N VAL A 31 -6.45 6.58 -2.73
CA VAL A 31 -6.71 5.81 -1.51
C VAL A 31 -5.37 5.42 -0.90
N THR A 32 -5.31 5.42 0.43
CA THR A 32 -4.10 5.12 1.18
C THR A 32 -4.30 3.92 2.08
N LYS A 33 -3.28 3.07 2.20
CA LYS A 33 -3.25 1.98 3.19
C LYS A 33 -1.91 1.96 3.90
N GLU A 34 -1.96 1.82 5.21
CA GLU A 34 -0.77 1.78 6.07
C GLU A 34 -0.43 0.34 6.43
N PHE A 35 0.87 0.04 6.46
CA PHE A 35 1.42 -1.24 6.87
C PHE A 35 2.64 -1.03 7.77
N THR A 36 2.97 -2.07 8.54
CA THR A 36 4.18 -2.09 9.36
C THR A 36 4.99 -3.36 9.12
N PHE A 37 6.31 -3.25 9.19
CA PHE A 37 7.24 -4.38 9.24
C PHE A 37 8.42 -4.05 10.16
N ASP A 38 9.03 -5.08 10.75
CA ASP A 38 10.12 -4.93 11.69
C ASP A 38 11.43 -5.39 11.04
N ALA A 39 12.47 -4.56 11.05
CA ALA A 39 13.74 -4.92 10.42
C ALA A 39 14.95 -4.24 11.06
N ALA A 40 16.13 -4.85 10.90
CA ALA A 40 17.41 -4.35 11.39
C ALA A 40 18.29 -3.82 10.25
N HIS A 41 19.10 -2.80 10.52
CA HIS A 41 20.04 -2.22 9.56
C HIS A 41 21.18 -1.43 10.22
N HIS A 42 22.12 -0.96 9.40
CA HIS A 42 23.11 0.07 9.78
C HIS A 42 23.52 0.90 8.56
N LEU A 43 24.11 2.07 8.79
CA LEU A 43 24.54 3.01 7.75
C LEU A 43 26.06 3.13 7.67
N HIS A 44 26.61 2.99 6.47
CA HIS A 44 28.02 3.26 6.18
C HIS A 44 28.26 4.76 6.07
N LEU A 45 29.43 5.21 6.58
CA LEU A 45 29.87 6.61 6.53
C LEU A 45 28.88 7.60 7.20
N TYR A 46 28.06 7.13 8.14
CA TYR A 46 27.19 7.98 8.94
C TYR A 46 27.87 8.32 10.29
N GLU A 47 27.99 9.61 10.59
CA GLU A 47 28.58 10.08 11.86
C GLU A 47 27.52 10.25 12.95
N GLY A 48 26.88 9.15 13.33
CA GLY A 48 25.87 9.13 14.38
C GLY A 48 25.49 7.72 14.84
N LYS A 49 24.40 7.61 15.62
CA LYS A 49 23.98 6.33 16.23
C LYS A 49 23.66 5.24 15.20
N CYS A 50 23.15 5.62 14.02
CA CYS A 50 22.73 4.70 12.97
C CYS A 50 23.88 3.96 12.26
N LYS A 51 25.15 4.29 12.57
CA LYS A 51 26.31 3.53 12.05
C LYS A 51 26.43 2.14 12.67
N SER A 52 25.88 1.97 13.87
CA SER A 52 25.81 0.69 14.56
C SER A 52 24.57 -0.09 14.11
N LEU A 53 24.65 -1.43 14.19
CA LEU A 53 23.51 -2.29 13.98
C LEU A 53 22.39 -1.94 14.97
N HIS A 54 21.21 -1.66 14.43
CA HIS A 54 20.00 -1.37 15.18
C HIS A 54 18.78 -1.78 14.34
N GLY A 55 17.56 -1.55 14.82
CA GLY A 55 16.35 -1.84 14.06
C GLY A 55 15.20 -0.91 14.39
N HIS A 56 14.16 -0.99 13.57
CA HIS A 56 12.94 -0.19 13.67
C HIS A 56 11.72 -1.03 13.36
N THR A 57 10.59 -0.63 13.94
CA THR A 57 9.27 -0.90 13.36
C THR A 57 9.01 0.16 12.29
N TYR A 58 9.17 -0.20 11.03
CA TYR A 58 8.90 0.67 9.90
C TYR A 58 7.41 0.78 9.66
N LYS A 59 6.96 1.99 9.30
CA LYS A 59 5.60 2.25 8.82
C LYS A 59 5.69 2.68 7.36
N LEU A 60 5.03 1.90 6.49
CA LEU A 60 4.92 2.18 5.07
C LEU A 60 3.50 2.62 4.74
N VAL A 61 3.36 3.79 4.13
CA VAL A 61 2.08 4.31 3.64
C VAL A 61 2.08 4.18 2.11
N ILE A 62 1.22 3.30 1.59
CA ILE A 62 1.05 3.13 0.14
C ILE A 62 -0.17 3.95 -0.28
N MET A 63 0.05 4.90 -1.19
CA MET A 63 -1.00 5.67 -1.83
C MET A 63 -1.15 5.22 -3.27
N VAL A 64 -2.38 4.91 -3.68
CA VAL A 64 -2.71 4.54 -5.06
C VAL A 64 -3.73 5.54 -5.60
N SER A 65 -3.48 6.06 -6.81
CA SER A 65 -4.39 6.98 -7.49
C SER A 65 -4.90 6.43 -8.82
N GLY A 66 -6.21 6.51 -9.03
CA GLY A 66 -6.86 5.98 -10.23
C GLY A 66 -8.29 6.49 -10.40
N PHE A 67 -8.96 6.00 -11.44
CA PHE A 67 -10.38 6.24 -11.67
C PHE A 67 -11.19 5.08 -11.10
N VAL A 68 -12.43 5.37 -10.69
CA VAL A 68 -13.32 4.34 -10.20
C VAL A 68 -14.01 3.59 -11.33
N ASN A 69 -14.16 2.27 -11.16
CA ASN A 69 -14.92 1.41 -12.07
C ASN A 69 -16.44 1.63 -11.95
N GLU A 70 -17.24 0.79 -12.61
CA GLU A 70 -18.70 0.81 -12.61
C GLU A 70 -19.33 0.69 -11.21
N ILE A 71 -18.63 0.06 -10.26
CA ILE A 71 -19.08 -0.08 -8.87
C ILE A 71 -18.44 0.93 -7.90
N GLY A 72 -17.75 1.95 -8.41
CA GLY A 72 -17.19 3.01 -7.57
C GLY A 72 -15.85 2.67 -6.90
N ILE A 73 -15.17 1.60 -7.32
CA ILE A 73 -13.88 1.17 -6.75
C ILE A 73 -12.73 1.60 -7.65
N CYS A 74 -11.72 2.26 -7.07
CA CYS A 74 -10.47 2.60 -7.74
C CYS A 74 -9.53 1.39 -7.81
N ILE A 75 -9.24 0.79 -6.66
CA ILE A 75 -8.45 -0.43 -6.46
C ILE A 75 -8.97 -1.12 -5.20
N ASP A 76 -8.97 -2.45 -5.16
CA ASP A 76 -9.35 -3.19 -3.94
C ASP A 76 -8.25 -3.08 -2.88
N PHE A 77 -8.62 -2.88 -1.62
CA PHE A 77 -7.65 -2.86 -0.52
C PHE A 77 -6.96 -4.22 -0.30
N THR A 78 -7.56 -5.30 -0.79
CA THR A 78 -6.99 -6.65 -0.84
C THR A 78 -5.85 -6.71 -1.85
N ASP A 79 -5.96 -6.04 -2.98
CA ASP A 79 -4.89 -5.97 -3.99
C ASP A 79 -3.71 -5.14 -3.47
N ILE A 80 -3.97 -4.00 -2.80
CA ILE A 80 -2.89 -3.24 -2.12
C ILE A 80 -2.20 -4.09 -1.05
N LYS A 81 -2.97 -4.89 -0.30
CA LYS A 81 -2.40 -5.81 0.70
C LYS A 81 -1.54 -6.90 0.04
N LYS A 82 -2.01 -7.51 -1.04
CA LYS A 82 -1.27 -8.53 -1.79
C LYS A 82 0.04 -7.98 -2.32
N MET A 83 0.01 -6.79 -2.95
CA MET A 83 1.18 -6.07 -3.41
C MET A 83 2.19 -5.85 -2.27
N TYR A 84 1.74 -5.35 -1.12
CA TYR A 84 2.59 -5.19 0.06
C TYR A 84 3.19 -6.53 0.54
N GLU A 85 2.38 -7.58 0.64
CA GLU A 85 2.83 -8.88 1.16
C GLU A 85 3.90 -9.51 0.24
N GLU A 86 3.64 -9.54 -1.06
CA GLU A 86 4.52 -10.18 -2.05
C GLU A 86 5.83 -9.41 -2.24
N VAL A 87 5.75 -8.09 -2.32
CA VAL A 87 6.86 -7.25 -2.74
C VAL A 87 7.69 -6.75 -1.56
N ILE A 88 7.05 -6.45 -0.43
CA ILE A 88 7.68 -5.76 0.70
C ILE A 88 7.82 -6.69 1.89
N LYS A 89 6.70 -7.17 2.44
CA LYS A 89 6.69 -7.92 3.71
C LYS A 89 7.58 -9.17 3.64
N ASN A 90 7.39 -9.99 2.61
CA ASN A 90 8.14 -11.25 2.47
C ASN A 90 9.66 -11.04 2.33
N ARG A 91 10.09 -9.86 1.86
CA ARG A 91 11.50 -9.54 1.61
C ARG A 91 12.15 -8.78 2.77
N LEU A 92 11.40 -7.95 3.49
CA LEU A 92 11.97 -7.02 4.48
C LEU A 92 11.60 -7.34 5.92
N ASP A 93 10.45 -7.96 6.17
CA ASP A 93 9.98 -8.22 7.53
C ASP A 93 10.83 -9.29 8.23
N HIS A 94 11.23 -8.99 9.47
CA HIS A 94 12.17 -9.78 10.28
C HIS A 94 13.52 -10.05 9.58
N ARG A 95 14.00 -9.12 8.74
CA ARG A 95 15.28 -9.24 8.01
C ARG A 95 16.32 -8.21 8.43
N TYR A 96 17.56 -8.50 8.03
CA TYR A 96 18.66 -7.55 8.03
C TYR A 96 18.74 -6.85 6.66
N LEU A 97 18.39 -5.56 6.62
CA LEU A 97 18.13 -4.84 5.37
C LEU A 97 19.37 -4.69 4.49
N ASN A 98 20.57 -4.55 5.07
CA ASN A 98 21.81 -4.43 4.29
C ASN A 98 22.16 -5.69 3.49
N GLU A 99 21.53 -6.85 3.79
CA GLU A 99 21.74 -8.11 3.08
C GLU A 99 20.66 -8.39 2.01
N VAL A 100 19.40 -8.03 2.30
CA VAL A 100 18.25 -8.37 1.44
C VAL A 100 17.92 -7.31 0.40
N LEU A 101 18.42 -6.09 0.59
CA LEU A 101 18.30 -4.99 -0.38
C LEU A 101 19.54 -4.93 -1.30
N PRO A 102 19.45 -4.23 -2.45
CA PRO A 102 20.61 -3.92 -3.27
C PRO A 102 21.74 -3.26 -2.47
N LEU A 103 22.98 -3.32 -2.98
CA LEU A 103 24.14 -2.70 -2.33
C LEU A 103 23.99 -1.17 -2.29
N MET A 104 23.47 -0.66 -1.18
CA MET A 104 23.24 0.76 -0.91
C MET A 104 23.21 1.01 0.61
N ASN A 105 23.32 2.27 1.01
CA ASN A 105 22.95 2.66 2.37
C ASN A 105 21.43 2.50 2.55
N THR A 106 20.99 1.80 3.61
CA THR A 106 19.58 1.50 3.89
C THR A 106 18.86 2.65 4.59
N THR A 107 19.05 3.87 4.08
CA THR A 107 18.33 5.06 4.54
C THR A 107 16.87 5.01 4.09
N ALA A 108 16.00 5.79 4.72
CA ALA A 108 14.60 5.90 4.33
C ALA A 108 14.46 6.36 2.86
N GLU A 109 15.30 7.29 2.43
CA GLU A 109 15.33 7.88 1.10
C GLU A 109 15.70 6.86 0.01
N ASN A 110 16.68 6.00 0.26
CA ASN A 110 17.05 4.96 -0.71
C ASN A 110 16.01 3.84 -0.74
N MET A 111 15.54 3.42 0.45
CA MET A 111 14.53 2.38 0.55
C MET A 111 13.23 2.80 -0.13
N ILE A 112 12.76 4.04 0.02
CA ILE A 112 11.48 4.43 -0.58
C ILE A 112 11.52 4.43 -2.11
N VAL A 113 12.67 4.76 -2.71
CA VAL A 113 12.84 4.66 -4.18
C VAL A 113 12.79 3.20 -4.62
N TRP A 114 13.54 2.33 -3.94
CA TRP A 114 13.52 0.89 -4.24
C TRP A 114 12.12 0.27 -4.05
N ILE A 115 11.46 0.59 -2.93
CA ILE A 115 10.08 0.17 -2.65
C ILE A 115 9.16 0.65 -3.78
N TRP A 116 9.25 1.92 -4.19
CA TRP A 116 8.45 2.46 -5.27
C TRP A 116 8.64 1.70 -6.58
N GLU A 117 9.88 1.44 -6.99
CA GLU A 117 10.19 0.71 -8.22
C GLU A 117 9.58 -0.69 -8.22
N GLU A 118 9.63 -1.38 -7.09
CA GLU A 118 9.07 -2.73 -6.96
C GLU A 118 7.54 -2.73 -6.96
N LEU A 119 6.91 -1.75 -6.30
CA LEU A 119 5.45 -1.57 -6.35
C LEU A 119 4.97 -1.17 -7.75
N ASP A 120 5.72 -0.31 -8.46
CA ASP A 120 5.40 0.12 -9.82
C ASP A 120 5.45 -1.05 -10.81
N GLN A 121 6.47 -1.90 -10.69
CA GLN A 121 6.57 -3.14 -11.48
C GLN A 121 5.40 -4.10 -11.21
N PHE A 122 4.96 -4.23 -9.96
CA PHE A 122 3.77 -5.00 -9.63
C PHE A 122 2.51 -4.42 -10.28
N LEU A 123 2.34 -3.10 -10.29
CA LEU A 123 1.20 -2.45 -10.96
C LEU A 123 1.20 -2.66 -12.48
N VAL A 124 2.38 -2.76 -13.11
CA VAL A 124 2.51 -3.11 -14.53
C VAL A 124 2.09 -4.56 -14.77
N SER A 125 2.58 -5.51 -13.97
CA SER A 125 2.33 -6.95 -14.17
C SER A 125 0.89 -7.36 -13.83
N SER A 126 0.23 -6.66 -12.92
CA SER A 126 -1.16 -6.89 -12.50
C SER A 126 -2.22 -6.31 -13.45
N GLY A 127 -1.83 -5.50 -14.43
CA GLY A 127 -2.80 -4.87 -15.35
C GLY A 127 -3.37 -3.53 -14.84
N GLU A 128 -2.97 -3.09 -13.64
CA GLU A 128 -3.52 -1.89 -13.00
C GLU A 128 -3.07 -0.60 -13.69
N LYS A 129 -1.85 -0.55 -14.21
CA LYS A 129 -1.36 0.62 -14.98
C LYS A 129 -2.21 0.90 -16.22
N GLN A 130 -2.69 -0.14 -16.91
CA GLN A 130 -3.55 -0.01 -18.08
C GLN A 130 -4.93 0.58 -17.72
N ARG A 131 -5.36 0.43 -16.46
CA ARG A 131 -6.59 1.06 -15.91
C ARG A 131 -6.38 2.52 -15.50
N GLY A 132 -5.17 3.05 -15.66
CA GLY A 132 -4.80 4.42 -15.27
C GLY A 132 -4.48 4.58 -13.78
N THR A 133 -4.28 3.44 -13.09
CA THR A 133 -3.79 3.36 -11.70
C THR A 133 -2.31 3.72 -11.65
N ARG A 134 -1.90 4.49 -10.65
CA ARG A 134 -0.52 4.91 -10.42
C ARG A 134 -0.23 5.09 -8.94
#